data_AF-A0A369RUG1-F1
#
_entry.id   AF-A0A369RUG1-F1
#
_cell.length_a   1.000
_cell.length_b   1.000
_cell.length_c   1.000
_cell.angle_alpha   90.00
_cell.angle_beta   90.00
_cell.angle_gamma   90.00
#
_symmetry.space_group_name_H-M   'P 1'
#
loop_
_entity.id
_entity.type
_entity.pdbx_description
1 polymer ?
#
loop_
_entity_poly.entity_id
_entity_poly.type
_entity_poly.pdbx_seq_one_letter_code
_entity_poly.pdbx_strand_id
1 'polypeptide(L)'
;MVRAILLSILRAPYYPPASQKGLWGGEGVVSGYYTTKRRKHKIKRKWHPNVQTMKLFSDILDQTLRVPTTMSALKQIERAGSLDNYILRTPDKQLNSEFAFDLRKKILSRVIYLKKRDVRKYQKAMDNLQRKRDAYQFNLTLAIEEEPTKAFKEQKLQIREIKNEMNEIKKNIGICEWEILDAKRRSVTEKEKYLRKKAQKFWMEKARKKQLKQAAHARAVARAQESLEDEDEESAEPERKGVWNWIKSIFSRK
;
A
#
# COMPACT_ATOMS: atom_id res chain seq x y z
N MET A 1 19.69 15.94 4.02
CA MET A 1 20.59 15.03 3.26
C MET A 1 21.32 14.01 4.15
N VAL A 2 21.79 14.37 5.34
CA VAL A 2 22.52 13.45 6.27
C VAL A 2 21.71 12.20 6.67
N ARG A 3 20.40 12.34 6.89
CA ARG A 3 19.49 11.21 7.24
C ARG A 3 19.38 10.14 6.15
N ALA A 4 19.47 10.54 4.88
CA ALA A 4 19.38 9.62 3.73
C ALA A 4 20.70 8.85 3.51
N ILE A 5 21.84 9.50 3.75
CA ILE A 5 23.17 8.89 3.66
C ILE A 5 23.39 7.89 4.81
N LEU A 6 22.93 8.21 6.03
CA LEU A 6 22.95 7.28 7.17
C LEU A 6 22.09 6.03 6.93
N LEU A 7 20.92 6.17 6.29
CA LEU A 7 20.06 5.03 5.94
C LEU A 7 20.64 4.13 4.85
N SER A 8 21.50 4.64 3.95
CA SER A 8 22.19 3.81 2.95
C SER A 8 23.38 3.02 3.48
N ILE A 9 23.93 3.40 4.64
CA ILE A 9 25.08 2.72 5.27
C ILE A 9 24.60 1.62 6.24
N LEU A 10 23.38 1.73 6.75
CA LEU A 10 22.79 0.72 7.64
C LEU A 10 22.30 -0.49 6.85
N ARG A 11 22.97 -1.63 7.04
CA ARG A 11 22.55 -2.92 6.51
C ARG A 11 21.15 -3.25 7.01
N ALA A 12 20.22 -3.49 6.09
CA ALA A 12 18.85 -3.87 6.43
C ALA A 12 18.85 -5.14 7.31
N PRO A 13 17.95 -5.23 8.31
CA PRO A 13 17.82 -6.42 9.13
C PRO A 13 17.42 -7.62 8.27
N TYR A 14 17.99 -8.78 8.60
CA TYR A 14 17.63 -10.05 7.96
C TYR A 14 16.41 -10.64 8.65
N TYR A 15 15.38 -10.98 7.88
CA TYR A 15 14.15 -11.59 8.38
C TYR A 15 14.19 -13.10 8.12
N PRO A 16 14.33 -13.95 9.17
CA PRO A 16 14.29 -15.39 9.00
C PRO A 16 12.87 -15.89 8.67
N PRO A 17 12.69 -17.12 8.15
CA PRO A 17 11.37 -17.68 7.86
C PRO A 17 10.42 -17.69 9.06
N ALA A 18 10.96 -17.82 10.28
CA ALA A 18 10.19 -17.72 11.52
C ALA A 18 9.49 -16.36 11.70
N SER A 19 10.06 -15.28 11.15
CA SER A 19 9.46 -13.95 11.17
C SER A 19 8.15 -13.87 10.38
N GLN A 20 7.99 -14.71 9.35
CA GLN A 20 6.79 -14.71 8.51
C GLN A 20 5.58 -15.34 9.22
N LYS A 21 5.83 -16.13 10.28
CA LYS A 21 4.79 -16.82 11.06
C LYS A 21 4.24 -15.97 12.22
N GLY A 22 4.79 -14.78 12.46
CA GLY A 22 4.49 -13.96 13.63
C GLY A 22 4.49 -12.46 13.35
N LEU A 23 4.42 -11.66 14.41
CA LEU A 23 4.37 -10.19 14.33
C LEU A 23 5.63 -9.59 14.94
N TRP A 24 6.60 -9.22 14.10
CA TRP A 24 7.89 -8.68 14.57
C TRP A 24 7.96 -7.16 14.52
N GLY A 25 6.99 -6.49 13.90
CA GLY A 25 6.86 -5.03 13.94
C GLY A 25 8.02 -4.28 13.29
N GLY A 26 8.66 -4.87 12.28
CA GLY A 26 9.83 -4.32 11.60
C GLY A 26 11.18 -4.64 12.26
N GLU A 27 11.19 -5.39 13.36
CA GLU A 27 12.42 -5.95 13.93
C GLU A 27 12.87 -7.19 13.14
N GLY A 28 14.18 -7.40 13.07
CA GLY A 28 14.77 -8.57 12.44
C GLY A 28 16.17 -8.82 12.97
N VAL A 29 16.82 -9.85 12.45
CA VAL A 29 18.17 -10.24 12.88
C VAL A 29 19.19 -9.27 12.29
N VAL A 30 19.90 -8.56 13.15
CA VAL A 30 20.97 -7.66 12.72
C VAL A 30 22.30 -8.39 12.79
N SER A 31 23.05 -8.40 11.69
CA SER A 31 24.41 -8.95 11.64
C SER A 31 25.43 -7.82 11.63
N GLY A 32 26.47 -7.92 12.45
CA GLY A 32 27.55 -6.93 12.46
C GLY A 32 28.78 -7.44 13.20
N TYR A 33 29.60 -6.50 13.63
CA TYR A 33 30.83 -6.78 14.37
C TYR A 33 30.73 -6.20 15.77
N TYR A 34 31.13 -7.00 16.75
CA TYR A 34 31.37 -6.54 18.12
C TYR A 34 32.89 -6.41 18.31
N THR A 35 33.33 -5.27 18.85
CA THR A 35 34.75 -5.01 19.12
C THR A 35 35.01 -5.10 20.61
N THR A 36 36.02 -5.88 21.00
CA THR A 36 36.41 -5.96 22.41
C THR A 36 37.27 -4.75 22.80
N LYS A 37 36.94 -4.08 23.91
CA LYS A 37 37.61 -2.83 24.36
C LYS A 37 39.13 -2.95 24.46
N ARG A 38 39.65 -4.09 24.94
CA ARG A 38 41.09 -4.30 25.20
C ARG A 38 41.92 -4.65 23.97
N ARG A 39 41.41 -5.49 23.06
CA ARG A 39 42.22 -6.08 21.98
C ARG A 39 41.86 -5.60 20.57
N LYS A 40 40.86 -4.70 20.43
CA LYS A 40 40.36 -4.14 19.16
C LYS A 40 40.00 -5.17 18.05
N HIS A 41 39.95 -6.47 18.36
CA HIS A 41 39.50 -7.50 17.42
C HIS A 41 38.02 -7.35 17.10
N LYS A 42 37.67 -7.48 15.82
CA LYS A 42 36.29 -7.46 15.31
C LYS A 42 35.74 -8.89 15.26
N ILE A 43 34.77 -9.19 16.12
CA ILE A 43 34.10 -10.50 16.19
C ILE A 43 32.75 -10.39 15.49
N LYS A 44 32.48 -11.27 14.52
CA LYS A 44 31.16 -11.33 13.86
C LYS A 44 30.11 -11.77 14.88
N ARG A 45 29.05 -10.98 15.04
CA ARG A 45 27.92 -11.28 15.93
C ARG A 45 26.60 -11.04 15.22
N LYS A 46 25.60 -11.86 15.55
CA LYS A 46 24.20 -11.66 15.17
C LYS A 46 23.40 -11.30 16.42
N TRP A 47 22.56 -10.27 16.33
CA TRP A 47 21.64 -9.87 17.38
C TRP A 47 20.23 -10.27 16.96
N HIS A 48 19.59 -11.10 17.78
CA HIS A 48 18.24 -11.58 17.58
C HIS A 48 17.25 -10.75 18.40
N PRO A 49 16.06 -10.45 17.87
CA PRO A 49 15.01 -9.81 18.65
C PRO A 49 14.46 -10.77 19.72
N ASN A 50 13.94 -10.21 20.82
CA ASN A 50 13.26 -10.99 21.85
C ASN A 50 11.83 -11.31 21.39
N VAL A 51 11.63 -12.51 20.86
CA VAL A 51 10.33 -12.99 20.35
C VAL A 51 9.69 -13.89 21.40
N GLN A 52 8.46 -13.56 21.79
CA GLN A 52 7.69 -14.31 22.78
C GLN A 52 6.31 -14.66 22.22
N THR A 53 5.79 -15.84 22.53
CA THR A 53 4.45 -16.25 22.07
C THR A 53 3.40 -15.68 23.01
N MET A 54 2.62 -14.73 22.52
CA MET A 54 1.57 -14.06 23.29
C MET A 54 0.18 -14.41 22.78
N LYS A 55 -0.82 -14.33 23.66
CA LYS A 55 -2.24 -14.45 23.30
C LYS A 55 -2.78 -13.05 23.00
N LEU A 56 -3.25 -12.82 21.78
CA LEU A 56 -3.83 -11.55 21.33
C LEU A 56 -5.27 -11.77 20.91
N PHE A 57 -6.19 -10.95 21.40
CA PHE A 57 -7.60 -11.03 21.04
C PHE A 57 -7.90 -10.17 19.79
N SER A 58 -8.75 -10.69 18.91
CA SER A 58 -9.27 -9.99 17.73
C SER A 58 -10.77 -9.80 17.91
N ASP A 59 -11.22 -8.55 17.98
CA ASP A 59 -12.63 -8.19 18.21
C ASP A 59 -13.49 -8.55 16.99
N ILE A 60 -12.95 -8.38 15.78
CA ILE A 60 -13.70 -8.64 14.54
C ILE A 60 -13.90 -10.14 14.31
N LEU A 61 -12.89 -10.94 14.66
CA LEU A 61 -12.95 -12.40 14.52
C LEU A 61 -13.59 -13.08 15.74
N ASP A 62 -13.67 -12.38 16.87
CA ASP A 62 -14.14 -12.90 18.17
C ASP A 62 -13.33 -14.12 18.63
N GLN A 63 -12.00 -14.04 18.46
CA GLN A 63 -11.08 -15.17 18.70
C GLN A 63 -9.77 -14.69 19.31
N THR A 64 -9.23 -15.51 20.23
CA THR A 64 -7.87 -15.31 20.77
C THR A 64 -6.85 -16.07 19.92
N LEU A 65 -5.86 -15.35 19.40
CA LEU A 65 -4.78 -15.88 18.58
C LEU A 65 -3.50 -16.02 19.41
N ARG A 66 -2.80 -17.15 19.27
CA ARG A 66 -1.45 -17.33 19.82
C ARG A 66 -0.41 -16.97 18.77
N VAL A 67 0.29 -15.86 18.95
CA VAL A 67 1.18 -15.29 17.94
C VAL A 67 2.57 -15.06 18.53
N PRO A 68 3.66 -15.45 17.85
CA PRO A 68 5.00 -15.04 18.23
C PRO A 68 5.19 -13.56 17.90
N THR A 69 5.41 -12.77 18.94
CA THR A 69 5.40 -11.31 18.88
C THR A 69 6.63 -10.73 19.58
N THR A 70 7.17 -9.63 19.04
CA THR A 70 8.23 -8.86 19.70
C THR A 70 7.65 -7.78 20.61
N MET A 71 8.44 -7.30 21.58
CA MET A 71 7.98 -6.20 22.45
C MET A 71 7.68 -4.91 21.67
N SER A 72 8.42 -4.63 20.60
CA SER A 72 8.12 -3.48 19.73
C SER A 72 6.78 -3.64 19.00
N ALA A 73 6.48 -4.84 18.49
CA ALA A 73 5.19 -5.10 17.86
C ALA A 73 4.03 -4.95 18.86
N LEU A 74 4.18 -5.44 20.10
CA LEU A 74 3.16 -5.23 21.15
C LEU A 74 2.91 -3.75 21.43
N LYS A 75 3.97 -2.94 21.56
CA LYS A 75 3.83 -1.48 21.74
C LYS A 75 3.13 -0.81 20.56
N GLN A 76 3.36 -1.29 19.33
CA GLN A 76 2.67 -0.78 18.15
C GLN A 76 1.19 -1.15 18.15
N ILE A 77 0.85 -2.37 18.60
CA ILE A 77 -0.54 -2.82 18.76
C ILE A 77 -1.26 -1.96 19.80
N GLU A 78 -0.63 -1.74 20.96
CA GLU A 78 -1.17 -0.91 22.03
C GLU A 78 -1.41 0.54 21.57
N ARG A 79 -0.45 1.13 20.84
CA ARG A 79 -0.61 2.46 20.23
C ARG A 79 -1.73 2.52 19.20
N ALA A 80 -1.99 1.42 18.50
CA ALA A 80 -3.13 1.33 17.58
C ALA A 80 -4.46 1.10 18.33
N GLY A 81 -4.44 0.71 19.60
CA GLY A 81 -5.60 0.45 20.45
C GLY A 81 -6.16 -0.97 20.35
N SER A 82 -5.99 -1.66 19.21
CA SER A 82 -6.39 -3.06 19.07
C SER A 82 -5.52 -3.79 18.03
N LEU A 83 -5.50 -5.13 18.12
CA LEU A 83 -4.82 -5.98 17.14
C LEU A 83 -5.36 -5.73 15.73
N ASP A 84 -6.68 -5.68 15.59
CA ASP A 84 -7.33 -5.52 14.30
C ASP A 84 -6.99 -4.16 13.67
N ASN A 85 -7.01 -3.10 14.47
CA ASN A 85 -6.64 -1.77 13.99
C ASN A 85 -5.17 -1.70 13.59
N TYR A 86 -4.29 -2.35 14.34
CA TYR A 86 -2.88 -2.48 13.98
C TYR A 86 -2.70 -3.15 12.61
N ILE A 87 -3.35 -4.30 12.40
CA ILE A 87 -3.25 -5.06 11.15
C ILE A 87 -3.84 -4.29 9.97
N LEU A 88 -4.94 -3.56 10.16
CA LEU A 88 -5.61 -2.81 9.10
C LEU A 88 -4.91 -1.47 8.76
N ARG A 89 -4.39 -0.74 9.75
CA ARG A 89 -3.74 0.57 9.53
C ARG A 89 -2.29 0.46 9.09
N THR A 90 -1.56 -0.58 9.52
CA THR A 90 -0.12 -0.67 9.29
C THR A 90 0.17 -1.00 7.82
N PRO A 91 1.07 -0.25 7.14
CA PRO A 91 1.39 -0.52 5.75
C PRO A 91 2.16 -1.84 5.58
N ASP A 92 1.97 -2.50 4.44
CA ASP A 92 2.52 -3.83 4.11
C ASP A 92 4.03 -3.95 4.35
N LYS A 93 4.77 -2.89 3.99
CA LYS A 93 6.22 -2.83 4.13
C LYS A 93 6.69 -2.90 5.58
N GLN A 94 5.91 -2.34 6.50
CA GLN A 94 6.24 -2.30 7.93
C GLN A 94 5.82 -3.59 8.63
N LEU A 95 4.72 -4.20 8.17
CA LEU A 95 4.20 -5.44 8.74
C LEU A 95 5.09 -6.64 8.40
N ASN A 96 5.56 -6.73 7.15
CA ASN A 96 6.54 -7.69 6.64
C ASN A 96 6.37 -9.14 7.17
N SER A 97 5.13 -9.62 7.20
CA SER A 97 4.76 -10.91 7.76
C SER A 97 3.62 -11.56 6.98
N GLU A 98 3.84 -12.75 6.46
CA GLU A 98 2.84 -13.57 5.78
C GLU A 98 1.61 -13.85 6.64
N PHE A 99 1.83 -14.26 7.90
CA PHE A 99 0.76 -14.47 8.88
C PHE A 99 -0.14 -13.24 9.02
N ALA A 100 0.46 -12.06 9.06
CA ALA A 100 -0.26 -10.81 9.22
C ALA A 100 -1.11 -10.46 7.98
N PHE A 101 -0.62 -10.77 6.78
CA PHE A 101 -1.40 -10.61 5.55
C PHE A 101 -2.61 -11.55 5.51
N ASP A 102 -2.44 -12.80 5.92
CA ASP A 102 -3.54 -13.76 5.97
C ASP A 102 -4.57 -13.40 7.04
N LEU A 103 -4.11 -12.93 8.20
CA LEU A 103 -4.99 -12.39 9.22
C LEU A 103 -5.79 -11.19 8.70
N ARG A 104 -5.15 -10.27 7.97
CA ARG A 104 -5.85 -9.14 7.35
C ARG A 104 -6.93 -9.59 6.38
N LYS A 105 -6.65 -10.57 5.51
CA LYS A 105 -7.65 -11.13 4.58
C LYS A 105 -8.84 -11.74 5.32
N LYS A 106 -8.58 -12.45 6.42
CA LYS A 106 -9.63 -13.04 7.27
C LYS A 106 -10.50 -11.96 7.92
N ILE A 107 -9.87 -10.93 8.49
CA ILE A 107 -10.55 -9.77 9.08
C ILE A 107 -11.44 -9.08 8.03
N LEU A 108 -10.90 -8.74 6.86
CA LEU A 108 -11.64 -8.07 5.80
C LEU A 108 -12.82 -8.93 5.31
N SER A 109 -12.61 -10.23 5.10
CA SER A 109 -13.67 -11.17 4.74
C SER A 109 -14.78 -11.20 5.79
N ARG A 110 -14.42 -11.19 7.07
CA ARG A 110 -15.36 -11.17 8.19
C ARG A 110 -16.17 -9.87 8.25
N VAL A 111 -15.52 -8.71 8.07
CA VAL A 111 -16.21 -7.41 7.99
C VAL A 111 -17.22 -7.42 6.84
N ILE A 112 -16.83 -7.88 5.65
CA ILE A 112 -17.73 -7.97 4.50
C ILE A 112 -18.91 -8.90 4.79
N TYR A 113 -18.66 -10.04 5.44
CA TYR A 113 -19.71 -10.98 5.83
C TYR A 113 -20.72 -10.36 6.81
N LEU A 114 -20.24 -9.72 7.88
CA LEU A 114 -21.09 -9.08 8.88
C LEU A 114 -21.97 -8.01 8.24
N LYS A 115 -21.37 -7.17 7.39
CA LYS A 115 -22.13 -6.15 6.66
C LYS A 115 -23.18 -6.73 5.72
N LYS A 116 -22.86 -7.79 4.98
CA LYS A 116 -23.85 -8.49 4.13
C LYS A 116 -24.99 -9.09 4.95
N ARG A 117 -24.70 -9.62 6.13
CA ARG A 117 -25.71 -10.14 7.07
C ARG A 117 -26.65 -9.02 7.51
N ASP A 118 -26.10 -7.87 7.86
CA ASP A 118 -26.89 -6.72 8.31
C ASP A 118 -27.75 -6.16 7.17
N VAL A 119 -27.22 -6.04 5.95
CA VAL A 119 -28.00 -5.66 4.76
C VAL A 119 -29.18 -6.62 4.53
N ARG A 120 -28.97 -7.93 4.61
CA ARG A 120 -30.06 -8.92 4.49
C ARG A 120 -31.12 -8.76 5.59
N LYS A 121 -30.71 -8.44 6.82
CA LYS A 121 -31.62 -8.18 7.94
C LYS A 121 -32.48 -6.94 7.65
N TYR A 122 -31.88 -5.86 7.17
CA TYR A 122 -32.61 -4.65 6.80
C TYR A 122 -33.55 -4.85 5.61
N GLN A 123 -33.14 -5.60 4.59
CA GLN A 123 -34.01 -5.96 3.46
C GLN A 123 -35.26 -6.70 3.92
N LYS A 124 -35.12 -7.75 4.74
CA LYS A 124 -36.27 -8.47 5.30
C LYS A 124 -37.20 -7.58 6.14
N ALA A 125 -36.63 -6.66 6.91
CA ALA A 125 -37.41 -5.70 7.70
C ALA A 125 -38.21 -4.75 6.79
N MET A 126 -37.59 -4.27 5.70
CA MET A 126 -38.26 -3.43 4.70
C MET A 126 -39.42 -4.16 4.02
N ASP A 127 -39.23 -5.41 3.60
CA ASP A 127 -40.28 -6.21 2.95
C ASP A 127 -41.48 -6.40 3.89
N ASN A 128 -41.23 -6.65 5.18
CA ASN A 128 -42.29 -6.79 6.18
C ASN A 128 -43.06 -5.49 6.41
N LEU A 129 -42.37 -4.33 6.43
CA LEU A 129 -43.00 -3.01 6.55
C LEU A 129 -43.81 -2.65 5.31
N GLN A 130 -43.33 -3.02 4.12
CA GLN A 130 -44.06 -2.86 2.87
C GLN A 130 -45.36 -3.67 2.90
N ARG A 131 -45.31 -4.95 3.26
CA ARG A 131 -46.52 -5.77 3.43
C ARG A 131 -47.53 -5.16 4.41
N LYS A 132 -47.06 -4.66 5.57
CA LYS A 132 -47.92 -3.96 6.53
C LYS A 132 -48.56 -2.73 5.89
N ARG A 133 -47.77 -1.87 5.23
CA ARG A 133 -48.28 -0.69 4.53
C ARG A 133 -49.33 -1.07 3.50
N ASP A 134 -49.08 -2.07 2.68
CA ASP A 134 -49.98 -2.49 1.60
C ASP A 134 -51.29 -3.04 2.17
N ALA A 135 -51.25 -3.78 3.28
CA ALA A 135 -52.45 -4.20 4.00
C ALA A 135 -53.26 -3.01 4.55
N TYR A 136 -52.59 -2.02 5.14
CA TYR A 136 -53.27 -0.80 5.61
C TYR A 136 -53.83 0.04 4.46
N GLN A 137 -53.11 0.14 3.33
CA GLN A 137 -53.61 0.82 2.13
C GLN A 137 -54.82 0.11 1.55
N PHE A 138 -54.80 -1.23 1.51
CA PHE A 138 -55.92 -2.05 1.03
C PHE A 138 -57.17 -1.88 1.92
N ASN A 139 -56.99 -1.93 3.24
CA ASN A 139 -58.07 -1.67 4.20
C ASN A 139 -58.60 -0.23 4.07
N LEU A 140 -57.71 0.73 3.83
CA LEU A 140 -58.08 2.13 3.61
C LEU A 140 -58.90 2.29 2.32
N THR A 141 -58.53 1.61 1.23
CA THR A 141 -59.28 1.65 -0.03
C THR A 141 -60.66 1.04 0.10
N LEU A 142 -60.80 -0.07 0.85
CA LEU A 142 -62.10 -0.68 1.16
C LEU A 142 -62.97 0.25 2.01
N ALA A 143 -62.36 1.01 2.93
CA ALA A 143 -63.09 1.92 3.81
C ALA A 143 -63.55 3.23 3.13
N ILE A 144 -63.15 3.53 1.89
CA ILE A 144 -63.59 4.75 1.16
C ILE A 144 -65.03 4.60 0.61
N GLU A 145 -65.60 3.39 0.62
CA GLU A 145 -67.01 3.14 0.25
C GLU A 145 -68.01 3.48 1.38
N GLU A 146 -67.55 3.73 2.60
CA GLU A 146 -68.35 4.18 3.75
C GLU A 146 -67.78 5.49 4.33
N GLU A 147 -68.60 6.30 5.02
CA GLU A 147 -68.19 7.61 5.55
C GLU A 147 -66.90 7.57 6.41
N PRO A 148 -66.08 8.65 6.45
CA PRO A 148 -64.77 8.63 7.10
C PRO A 148 -64.86 8.48 8.64
N THR A 149 -64.81 7.23 9.09
CA THR A 149 -64.86 6.81 10.50
C THR A 149 -63.55 7.07 11.27
N LYS A 150 -63.56 6.93 12.60
CA LYS A 150 -62.34 7.00 13.46
C LYS A 150 -61.23 6.03 13.01
N ALA A 151 -61.62 4.84 12.53
CA ALA A 151 -60.71 3.83 12.02
C ALA A 151 -59.87 4.33 10.82
N PHE A 152 -60.44 5.18 9.98
CA PHE A 152 -59.73 5.79 8.85
C PHE A 152 -58.56 6.69 9.30
N LYS A 153 -58.78 7.49 10.37
CA LYS A 153 -57.75 8.38 10.93
C LYS A 153 -56.60 7.57 11.56
N GLU A 154 -56.93 6.48 12.25
CA GLU A 154 -55.96 5.58 12.86
C GLU A 154 -55.09 4.86 11.82
N GLN A 155 -55.69 4.32 10.76
CA GLN A 155 -54.94 3.68 9.67
C GLN A 155 -53.99 4.66 8.97
N LYS A 156 -54.43 5.91 8.76
CA LYS A 156 -53.60 6.96 8.15
C LYS A 156 -52.40 7.35 9.04
N LEU A 157 -52.58 7.32 10.37
CA LEU A 157 -51.50 7.53 11.34
C LEU A 157 -50.50 6.37 11.30
N GLN A 158 -50.97 5.12 11.31
CA GLN A 158 -50.13 3.92 11.22
C GLN A 158 -49.30 3.89 9.92
N ILE A 159 -49.89 4.30 8.79
CA ILE A 159 -49.15 4.44 7.52
C ILE A 159 -48.02 5.48 7.62
N ARG A 160 -48.24 6.57 8.36
CA ARG A 160 -47.24 7.63 8.58
C ARG A 160 -46.09 7.13 9.44
N GLU A 161 -46.38 6.37 10.50
CA GLU A 161 -45.37 5.75 11.37
C GLU A 161 -44.49 4.75 10.59
N ILE A 162 -45.11 3.87 9.79
CA ILE A 162 -44.39 2.94 8.91
C ILE A 162 -43.50 3.67 7.90
N LYS A 163 -43.93 4.84 7.38
CA LYS A 163 -43.10 5.68 6.51
C LYS A 163 -41.85 6.21 7.23
N ASN A 164 -41.96 6.60 8.50
CA ASN A 164 -40.83 7.05 9.30
C ASN A 164 -39.84 5.91 9.58
N GLU A 165 -40.34 4.75 9.98
CA GLU A 165 -39.50 3.55 10.20
C GLU A 165 -38.74 3.14 8.92
N MET A 166 -39.41 3.16 7.77
CA MET A 166 -38.76 2.87 6.49
C MET A 166 -37.66 3.88 6.13
N ASN A 167 -37.81 5.15 6.51
CA ASN A 167 -36.77 6.17 6.30
C ASN A 167 -35.57 5.96 7.22
N GLU A 168 -35.79 5.58 8.47
CA GLU A 168 -34.74 5.23 9.43
C GLU A 168 -33.88 4.05 8.92
N ILE A 169 -34.54 3.00 8.43
CA ILE A 169 -33.86 1.83 7.86
C ILE A 169 -33.08 2.20 6.60
N LYS A 170 -33.64 3.02 5.70
CA LYS A 170 -32.92 3.50 4.51
C LYS A 170 -31.66 4.28 4.86
N LYS A 171 -31.70 5.12 5.91
CA LYS A 171 -30.53 5.84 6.41
C LYS A 171 -29.45 4.87 6.90
N ASN A 172 -29.83 3.83 7.63
CA ASN A 172 -28.90 2.80 8.13
C ASN A 172 -28.31 1.94 7.01
N ILE A 173 -29.09 1.58 5.99
CA ILE A 173 -28.60 0.91 4.77
C ILE A 173 -27.63 1.81 4.01
N GLY A 174 -27.95 3.10 3.83
CA GLY A 174 -27.12 4.06 3.13
C GLY A 174 -25.74 4.23 3.78
N ILE A 175 -25.68 4.27 5.13
CA ILE A 175 -24.41 4.28 5.89
C ILE A 175 -23.63 2.98 5.62
N CYS A 176 -24.30 1.82 5.67
CA CYS A 176 -23.68 0.52 5.43
C CYS A 176 -23.11 0.38 3.99
N GLU A 177 -23.85 0.81 2.97
CA GLU A 177 -23.43 0.77 1.56
C GLU A 177 -22.24 1.70 1.28
N TRP A 178 -22.27 2.93 1.82
CA TRP A 178 -21.18 3.90 1.68
C TRP A 178 -19.87 3.34 2.24
N GLU A 179 -19.91 2.72 3.42
CA GLU A 179 -18.71 2.14 4.03
C GLU A 179 -18.20 0.88 3.30
N ILE A 180 -19.08 0.07 2.69
CA ILE A 180 -18.68 -1.07 1.85
C ILE A 180 -17.99 -0.57 0.58
N LEU A 181 -18.57 0.43 -0.09
CA LEU A 181 -18.01 1.04 -1.30
C LEU A 181 -16.68 1.73 -1.00
N ASP A 182 -16.56 2.41 0.12
CA ASP A 182 -15.35 3.10 0.59
C ASP A 182 -14.22 2.10 0.94
N ALA A 183 -14.52 0.99 1.62
CA ALA A 183 -13.57 -0.10 1.85
C ALA A 183 -13.07 -0.74 0.54
N LYS A 184 -13.97 -0.96 -0.43
CA LYS A 184 -13.62 -1.47 -1.77
C LYS A 184 -12.75 -0.46 -2.53
N ARG A 185 -13.12 0.83 -2.50
CA ARG A 185 -12.39 1.93 -3.15
C ARG A 185 -10.97 2.08 -2.60
N ARG A 186 -10.78 2.04 -1.26
CA ARG A 186 -9.45 2.05 -0.63
C ARG A 186 -8.56 0.88 -1.09
N SER A 187 -9.09 -0.34 -1.09
CA SER A 187 -8.34 -1.53 -1.54
C SER A 187 -7.92 -1.47 -3.02
N VAL A 188 -8.77 -0.89 -3.89
CA VAL A 188 -8.48 -0.67 -5.32
C VAL A 188 -7.36 0.36 -5.47
N THR A 189 -7.43 1.49 -4.75
CA THR A 189 -6.40 2.54 -4.82
C THR A 189 -5.01 2.05 -4.41
N GLU A 190 -4.88 1.11 -3.48
CA GLU A 190 -3.59 0.54 -3.09
C GLU A 190 -3.00 -0.38 -4.16
N LYS A 191 -3.83 -1.24 -4.77
CA LYS A 191 -3.43 -2.11 -5.88
C LYS A 191 -3.02 -1.29 -7.11
N GLU A 192 -3.76 -0.22 -7.43
CA GLU A 192 -3.43 0.71 -8.51
C GLU A 192 -2.12 1.48 -8.25
N LYS A 193 -1.89 1.95 -7.01
CA LYS A 193 -0.62 2.57 -6.60
C LYS A 193 0.55 1.60 -6.74
N TYR A 194 0.36 0.32 -6.43
CA TYR A 194 1.37 -0.73 -6.62
C TYR A 194 1.68 -0.96 -8.10
N LEU A 195 0.65 -1.13 -8.94
CA LEU A 195 0.81 -1.35 -10.38
C LEU A 195 1.48 -0.16 -11.08
N ARG A 196 1.10 1.07 -10.72
CA ARG A 196 1.77 2.30 -11.21
C ARG A 196 3.25 2.32 -10.83
N LYS A 197 3.61 2.04 -9.57
CA LYS A 197 5.01 1.95 -9.14
C LYS A 197 5.79 0.86 -9.87
N LYS A 198 5.17 -0.29 -10.14
CA LYS A 198 5.78 -1.40 -10.89
C LYS A 198 6.04 -1.02 -12.35
N ALA A 199 5.07 -0.39 -13.02
CA ALA A 199 5.20 0.12 -14.38
C ALA A 199 6.27 1.23 -14.48
N GLN A 200 6.28 2.16 -13.52
CA GLN A 200 7.27 3.24 -13.47
C GLN A 200 8.69 2.68 -13.32
N LYS A 201 8.88 1.67 -12.45
CA LYS A 201 10.18 1.00 -12.28
C LYS A 201 10.63 0.29 -13.56
N PHE A 202 9.72 -0.38 -14.25
CA PHE A 202 9.97 -1.03 -15.55
C PHE A 202 10.41 -0.04 -16.63
N TRP A 203 9.71 1.09 -16.77
CA TRP A 203 10.05 2.13 -17.74
C TRP A 203 11.39 2.81 -17.43
N MET A 204 11.68 3.08 -16.16
CA MET A 204 12.97 3.60 -15.72
C MET A 204 14.12 2.64 -16.05
N GLU A 205 13.92 1.34 -15.88
CA GLU A 205 14.91 0.32 -16.22
C GLU A 205 15.14 0.22 -17.73
N LYS A 206 14.07 0.32 -18.53
CA LYS A 206 14.15 0.35 -20.00
C LYS A 206 14.89 1.59 -20.50
N ALA A 207 14.63 2.76 -19.93
CA ALA A 207 15.34 4.00 -20.21
C ALA A 207 16.83 3.91 -19.84
N ARG A 208 17.15 3.33 -18.67
CA ARG A 208 18.53 3.10 -18.24
C ARG A 208 19.29 2.18 -19.20
N LYS A 209 18.67 1.10 -19.69
CA LYS A 209 19.27 0.21 -20.69
C LYS A 209 19.53 0.92 -22.03
N LYS A 210 18.61 1.81 -22.46
CA LYS A 210 18.80 2.63 -23.67
C LYS A 210 19.99 3.59 -23.51
N GLN A 211 20.08 4.29 -22.37
CA GLN A 211 21.18 5.19 -22.05
C GLN A 211 22.53 4.45 -21.99
N LEU A 212 22.58 3.26 -21.39
CA LEU A 212 23.79 2.41 -21.39
C LEU A 212 24.23 2.02 -22.81
N LYS A 213 23.29 1.67 -23.69
CA LYS A 213 23.60 1.38 -25.10
C LYS A 213 24.13 2.62 -25.84
N GLN A 214 23.51 3.79 -25.64
CA GLN A 214 23.96 5.05 -26.23
C GLN A 214 25.34 5.45 -25.71
N ALA A 215 25.61 5.31 -24.42
CA ALA A 215 26.92 5.57 -23.83
C ALA A 215 27.98 4.58 -24.31
N ALA A 216 27.64 3.30 -24.47
CA ALA A 216 28.55 2.29 -25.04
C ALA A 216 28.89 2.61 -26.50
N HIS A 217 27.89 3.02 -27.30
CA HIS A 217 28.10 3.48 -28.66
C HIS A 217 28.99 4.73 -28.71
N ALA A 218 28.70 5.75 -27.89
CA ALA A 218 29.52 6.97 -27.82
C ALA A 218 30.98 6.68 -27.43
N ARG A 219 31.20 5.77 -26.47
CA ARG A 219 32.56 5.33 -26.10
C ARG A 219 33.27 4.57 -27.23
N ALA A 220 32.54 3.75 -27.98
CA ALA A 220 33.11 3.03 -29.12
C ALA A 220 33.51 4.00 -30.25
N VAL A 221 32.67 5.01 -30.52
CA VAL A 221 32.96 6.08 -31.49
C VAL A 221 34.16 6.92 -31.05
N ALA A 222 34.21 7.35 -29.78
CA ALA A 222 35.33 8.11 -29.26
C ALA A 222 36.65 7.33 -29.35
N ARG A 223 36.65 6.03 -29.00
CA ARG A 223 37.83 5.17 -29.15
C ARG A 223 38.25 5.02 -30.62
N ALA A 224 37.29 4.92 -31.54
CA ALA A 224 37.60 4.85 -32.97
C ALA A 224 38.18 6.17 -33.52
N GLN A 225 37.74 7.32 -33.01
CA GLN A 225 38.32 8.62 -33.34
C GLN A 225 39.73 8.80 -32.78
N GLU A 226 39.97 8.38 -31.55
CA GLU A 226 41.30 8.39 -30.92
C GLU A 226 42.29 7.52 -31.71
N SER A 227 41.87 6.33 -32.16
CA SER A 227 42.69 5.48 -33.06
C SER A 227 42.95 6.08 -34.45
N LEU A 228 42.07 6.98 -34.94
CA LEU A 228 42.28 7.70 -36.21
C LEU A 228 43.23 8.88 -36.02
N GLU A 229 43.12 9.61 -34.90
CA GLU A 229 44.03 10.70 -34.53
C GLU A 229 45.47 10.19 -34.29
N ASP A 230 45.61 8.99 -33.71
CA ASP A 230 46.91 8.32 -33.57
C ASP A 230 47.55 7.95 -34.93
N GLU A 231 46.74 7.61 -35.96
CA GLU A 231 47.24 7.34 -37.33
C GLU A 231 47.60 8.62 -38.11
N ASP A 232 46.94 9.74 -37.82
CA ASP A 232 47.23 11.05 -38.43
C ASP A 232 48.47 11.73 -37.82
N GLU A 233 48.79 11.50 -36.54
CA GLU A 233 50.01 12.03 -35.89
C GLU A 233 51.28 11.31 -36.34
N GLU A 234 51.20 10.03 -36.72
CA GLU A 234 52.36 9.25 -37.21
C GLU A 234 52.71 9.54 -38.69
N SER A 235 51.86 10.28 -39.42
CA SER A 235 52.02 10.58 -40.86
C SER A 235 52.29 12.04 -41.23
N ALA A 236 52.36 12.97 -40.27
CA ALA A 236 52.54 14.40 -40.57
C ALA A 236 54.01 14.82 -40.76
N GLU A 237 54.52 14.60 -41.98
CA GLU A 237 55.79 15.11 -42.52
C GLU A 237 56.00 16.64 -42.31
N PRO A 238 57.25 17.10 -42.07
CA PRO A 238 57.59 18.48 -41.72
C PRO A 238 57.40 19.54 -42.84
N GLU A 239 56.97 19.15 -44.04
CA GLU A 239 56.95 20.02 -45.23
C GLU A 239 55.85 21.11 -45.19
N ARG A 240 54.77 20.91 -44.43
CA ARG A 240 53.62 21.86 -44.39
C ARG A 240 53.94 23.18 -43.66
N LYS A 241 54.99 23.24 -42.84
CA LYS A 241 55.39 24.47 -42.12
C LYS A 241 56.08 25.49 -43.04
N GLY A 242 56.77 25.04 -44.10
CA GLY A 242 57.44 25.93 -45.06
C GLY A 242 56.45 26.76 -45.88
N VAL A 243 55.39 26.11 -46.36
CA VAL A 243 54.36 26.75 -47.22
C VAL A 243 53.57 27.82 -46.46
N TRP A 244 53.20 27.57 -45.20
CA TRP A 244 52.47 28.55 -44.37
C TRP A 244 53.33 29.75 -43.94
N ASN A 245 54.63 29.55 -43.73
CA ASN A 245 55.56 30.66 -43.45
C ASN A 245 55.83 31.52 -44.70
N TRP A 246 55.89 30.90 -45.88
CA TRP A 246 55.96 31.62 -47.16
C TRP A 246 54.68 32.44 -47.42
N ILE A 247 53.49 31.87 -47.21
CA ILE A 247 52.22 32.60 -47.35
C ILE A 247 52.10 33.76 -46.35
N LYS A 248 52.51 33.57 -45.09
CA LYS A 248 52.54 34.67 -44.10
C LYS A 248 53.54 35.77 -44.46
N SER A 249 54.67 35.42 -45.10
CA SER A 249 55.63 36.40 -45.62
C SER A 249 55.06 37.29 -46.73
N ILE A 250 54.10 36.79 -47.53
CA ILE A 250 53.47 37.57 -48.62
C ILE A 250 52.59 38.69 -48.06
N PHE A 251 51.92 38.46 -46.94
CA PHE A 251 50.98 39.41 -46.34
C PHE A 251 51.61 40.38 -45.32
N SER A 252 52.92 40.28 -45.04
CA SER A 252 53.61 41.08 -44.01
C SER A 252 54.49 42.22 -44.54
N ARG A 253 54.56 42.46 -45.86
CA ARG A 253 55.25 43.63 -46.43
C ARG A 253 54.26 44.70 -46.88
N LYS A 254 53.81 45.52 -45.94
CA LYS A 254 53.36 46.90 -46.12
C LYS A 254 53.62 47.67 -44.82
#